data_AF-A0A6V8PX28-F1
#
_entry.id   AF-A0A6V8PX28-F1
#
_cell.length_a   1.000
_cell.length_b   1.000
_cell.length_c   1.000
_cell.angle_alpha   90.00
_cell.angle_beta   90.00
_cell.angle_gamma   90.00
#
_symmetry.space_group_name_H-M   'P 1'
#
loop_
_entity.id
_entity.type
_entity.pdbx_description
1 polymer ?
#
loop_
_entity_poly.entity_id
_entity_poly.type
_entity_poly.pdbx_seq_one_letter_code
_entity_poly.pdbx_strand_id
1 'polypeptide(L)' 'MEELESCFRKKRVLITGGLGFIGSNLALRLVELGARVLLVDCLLPEYGGNPINIRDIR' A
#
# COMPACT_ATOMS: atom_id res chain seq x y z
N MET A 1 -10.72 10.66 11.68
CA MET A 1 -9.38 10.02 11.60
C MET A 1 -9.26 8.89 12.60
N GLU A 2 -9.65 9.07 13.86
CA GLU A 2 -9.71 7.98 14.87
C GLU A 2 -10.52 6.75 14.41
N GLU A 3 -11.64 6.96 13.72
CA GLU A 3 -12.46 5.86 13.20
C GLU A 3 -11.71 5.01 12.16
N LEU A 4 -10.95 5.65 11.24
CA LEU A 4 -10.13 4.96 10.25
C LEU A 4 -8.97 4.21 10.92
N GLU A 5 -8.31 4.81 11.91
CA GLU A 5 -7.24 4.15 12.65
C GLU A 5 -7.78 2.91 13.39
N SER A 6 -8.91 3.03 14.08
CA SER A 6 -9.59 1.90 14.72
C SER A 6 -9.92 0.78 13.73
N CYS A 7 -10.42 1.13 12.54
CA CYS A 7 -10.78 0.16 11.50
C CYS A 7 -9.58 -0.62 10.96
N PHE A 8 -8.43 0.03 10.77
CA PHE A 8 -7.29 -0.54 10.05
C PHE A 8 -6.12 -0.99 10.93
N ARG A 9 -6.04 -0.53 12.17
CA ARG A 9 -4.98 -0.90 13.10
C ARG A 9 -4.88 -2.42 13.25
N LYS A 10 -3.68 -2.97 13.02
CA LYS A 10 -3.33 -4.41 13.02
C LYS A 10 -4.08 -5.27 11.99
N LYS A 11 -4.85 -4.68 11.06
CA LYS A 11 -5.46 -5.45 9.97
C LYS A 11 -4.40 -5.95 9.01
N ARG A 12 -4.63 -7.13 8.44
CA ARG A 12 -3.83 -7.66 7.33
C ARG A 12 -4.52 -7.27 6.04
N VAL A 13 -3.84 -6.52 5.18
CA VAL A 13 -4.39 -5.99 3.93
C VAL A 13 -3.54 -6.46 2.76
N LEU A 14 -4.18 -7.02 1.72
CA LEU A 14 -3.55 -7.33 0.44
C LEU A 14 -3.93 -6.24 -0.55
N ILE A 15 -2.93 -5.65 -1.22
CA ILE A 15 -3.13 -4.70 -2.30
C ILE A 15 -2.53 -5.29 -3.57
N THR A 16 -3.37 -5.46 -4.60
CA THR A 16 -2.95 -5.80 -5.96
C THR A 16 -2.69 -4.54 -6.76
N GLY A 17 -1.67 -4.53 -7.61
CA GLY A 17 -1.18 -3.30 -8.26
C GLY A 17 -0.47 -2.37 -7.27
N GLY A 18 0.17 -2.95 -6.24
CA GLY A 18 0.71 -2.23 -5.09
C GLY A 18 1.88 -1.30 -5.38
N LEU A 19 2.56 -1.49 -6.51
CA LEU A 19 3.72 -0.69 -6.91
C LEU A 19 3.36 0.41 -7.91
N GLY A 20 2.11 0.50 -8.35
CA GLY A 20 1.60 1.63 -9.14
C GLY A 20 1.27 2.86 -8.28
N PHE A 21 0.85 3.96 -8.93
CA PHE A 21 0.57 5.24 -8.25
C PHE A 21 -0.46 5.12 -7.13
N ILE A 22 -1.64 4.56 -7.40
CA ILE A 22 -2.72 4.46 -6.42
C ILE A 22 -2.38 3.43 -5.34
N GLY A 23 -1.86 2.27 -5.74
CA GLY A 23 -1.54 1.17 -4.84
C GLY A 23 -0.49 1.55 -3.79
N SER A 24 0.57 2.24 -4.20
CA SER A 24 1.65 2.62 -3.29
C SER A 24 1.23 3.71 -2.30
N ASN A 25 0.47 4.71 -2.75
CA ASN A 25 -0.05 5.76 -1.87
C ASN A 25 -1.10 5.21 -0.88
N LEU A 26 -1.94 4.27 -1.33
CA LEU A 26 -2.86 3.56 -0.43
C LEU A 26 -2.09 2.74 0.62
N ALA A 27 -1.03 2.05 0.20
CA ALA A 27 -0.18 1.28 1.10
C ALA A 27 0.49 2.17 2.15
N LEU A 28 1.06 3.31 1.74
CA LEU A 28 1.63 4.31 2.65
C LEU A 28 0.61 4.72 3.73
N ARG A 29 -0.60 5.10 3.29
CA ARG A 29 -1.64 5.55 4.23
C ARG A 29 -2.11 4.44 5.18
N LEU A 30 -2.23 3.20 4.69
CA LEU A 30 -2.64 2.07 5.53
C LEU A 30 -1.56 1.68 6.55
N VAL A 31 -0.29 1.77 6.19
CA VAL A 31 0.83 1.58 7.12
C VAL A 31 0.83 2.67 8.21
N GLU A 32 0.60 3.93 7.85
CA GLU A 32 0.44 5.03 8.83
C GLU A 32 -0.73 4.79 9.80
N LEU A 33 -1.78 4.09 9.35
CA LEU A 33 -2.92 3.67 10.18
C LEU A 33 -2.64 2.40 11.00
N GLY A 34 -1.43 1.84 10.93
CA GLY A 34 -1.00 0.67 11.69
C GLY A 34 -1.45 -0.68 11.11
N ALA A 35 -1.83 -0.73 9.83
CA ALA A 35 -2.11 -1.98 9.15
C ALA A 35 -0.82 -2.73 8.76
N ARG A 36 -0.91 -4.05 8.63
CA ARG A 36 0.11 -4.90 8.02
C ARG A 36 -0.25 -5.13 6.56
N VAL A 37 0.47 -4.47 5.66
CA VAL A 37 0.18 -4.47 4.22
C VAL A 37 1.07 -5.48 3.48
N LEU A 38 0.48 -6.25 2.58
CA LEU A 38 1.17 -7.06 1.58
C LEU A 38 0.85 -6.50 0.20
N LEU A 39 1.90 -6.19 -0.57
CA LEU A 39 1.78 -5.68 -1.94
C LEU A 39 2.05 -6.80 -2.95
N VAL A 40 1.21 -6.88 -3.96
CA VAL A 40 1.39 -7.75 -5.13
C VAL A 40 1.26 -6.89 -6.37
N ASP A 41 2.20 -7.01 -7.29
CA ASP A 41 2.21 -6.28 -8.56
C ASP A 41 2.80 -7.16 -9.66
N CYS A 42 2.28 -7.04 -10.87
CA CYS A 42 2.74 -7.80 -12.04
C CYS A 42 3.92 -7.13 -12.76
N LEU A 43 4.15 -5.83 -12.52
CA LEU A 43 5.24 -5.04 -13.14
C LEU A 43 5.29 -5.16 -14.67
N LEU A 44 4.12 -5.20 -15.33
CA LEU A 44 4.08 -5.17 -16.80
C LEU A 44 4.66 -3.83 -17.31
N PRO A 45 5.50 -3.84 -18.36
CA PRO A 45 6.18 -2.64 -18.87
C PRO A 45 5.25 -1.46 -19.22
N GLU A 46 4.02 -1.76 -19.63
CA GLU A 46 3.01 -0.79 -20.04
C GLU A 46 2.28 -0.14 -18.85
N TYR A 47 2.51 -0.63 -17.64
CA TYR A 47 1.90 -0.12 -16.42
C TYR A 47 2.89 0.64 -15.53
N GLY A 48 2.38 1.53 -14.69
CA GLY A 48 3.20 2.42 -13.85
C GLY A 48 3.83 1.78 -12.60
N GLY A 49 3.95 0.45 -12.56
CA GLY A 49 4.52 -0.27 -11.41
C GLY A 49 6.03 -0.01 -11.29
N ASN A 50 6.49 0.57 -10.18
CA ASN A 50 7.90 0.86 -9.97
C ASN A 50 8.29 0.69 -8.49
N PRO A 51 9.36 -0.07 -8.16
CA PRO A 51 9.86 -0.19 -6.78
C PRO A 51 10.17 1.15 -6.09
N ILE A 52 10.47 2.21 -6.83
CA ILE A 52 10.69 3.55 -6.26
C ILE A 52 9.45 4.08 -5.53
N ASN A 53 8.24 3.67 -5.96
CA ASN A 53 6.98 4.15 -5.43
C ASN A 53 6.71 3.70 -3.98
N ILE A 54 7.45 2.69 -3.49
CA ILE A 54 7.31 2.15 -2.13
C ILE A 54 8.55 2.40 -1.26
N ARG A 55 9.50 3.22 -1.72
CA ARG A 55 10.78 3.45 -1.04
C ARG A 55 10.63 4.01 0.39
N ASP A 56 9.56 4.74 0.64
CA ASP A 56 9.31 5.41 1.92
C ASP A 56 8.36 4.61 2.84
N ILE A 57 7.87 3.46 2.40
CA ILE A 57 7.01 2.57 3.21
C ILE A 57 7.90 1.72 4.14
N ARG A 58 7.55 1.66 5.43
CA ARG A 58 8.31 0.94 6.47
C ARG A 58 7.46 -0.02 7.28
#